data_AF-A0A2V7F276-F1
#
_entry.id   AF-A0A2V7F276-F1
#
_cell.length_a   1.000
_cell.length_b   1.000
_cell.length_c   1.000
_cell.angle_alpha   90.00
_cell.angle_beta   90.00
_cell.angle_gamma   90.00
#
_symmetry.space_group_name_H-M   'P 1'
#
loop_
_entity.id
_entity.type
_entity.pdbx_description
1 polymer ?
#
loop_
_entity_poly.entity_id
_entity_poly.type
_entity_poly.pdbx_seq_one_letter_code
_entity_poly.pdbx_strand_id
1 'polypeptide(L)'
;MTEPVRDTPSVARPYCPACEPDTDPSLEILDVRWCSAHTPASGGLDDEVVAMESYPAGSGEAGGEDNRRWCALFHRKAKPTVTRRSVPALRPARARA
;
A
#
# COMPACT_ATOMS: atom_id res chain seq x y z
N MET A 1 7.83 -9.53 -12.56
CA MET A 1 6.38 -9.58 -12.28
C MET A 1 6.21 -9.29 -10.80
N THR A 2 5.51 -8.22 -10.44
CA THR A 2 5.25 -7.87 -9.04
C THR A 2 4.29 -8.90 -8.45
N GLU A 3 4.75 -9.68 -7.48
CA GLU A 3 3.88 -10.66 -6.83
C GLU A 3 2.84 -9.94 -5.95
N PRO A 4 1.55 -10.29 -6.04
CA PRO A 4 0.55 -9.67 -5.19
C PRO A 4 0.80 -10.07 -3.73
N VAL A 5 0.86 -9.08 -2.85
CA VAL A 5 0.81 -9.32 -1.40
C VAL A 5 -0.53 -10.00 -1.11
N ARG A 6 -0.48 -11.23 -0.57
CA ARG A 6 -1.62 -12.16 -0.52
C ARG A 6 -2.91 -11.57 0.10
N ASP A 7 -2.77 -10.57 0.97
CA ASP A 7 -3.88 -9.96 1.70
C ASP A 7 -4.24 -8.55 1.22
N THR A 8 -3.60 -8.03 0.17
CA THR A 8 -3.90 -6.70 -0.39
C THR A 8 -4.40 -6.83 -1.83
N PRO A 9 -5.67 -6.47 -2.11
CA PRO A 9 -6.17 -6.46 -3.47
C PRO A 9 -5.38 -5.46 -4.31
N SER A 10 -4.98 -5.86 -5.53
CA SER A 10 -4.39 -4.93 -6.49
C SER A 10 -5.45 -3.93 -6.93
N VAL A 11 -5.28 -2.68 -6.52
CA VAL A 11 -6.12 -1.55 -6.97
C VAL A 11 -5.55 -0.86 -8.21
N ALA A 12 -4.32 -1.24 -8.61
CA ALA A 12 -3.68 -0.71 -9.80
C ALA A 12 -4.21 -1.41 -11.07
N ARG A 13 -4.54 -0.64 -12.11
CA ARG A 13 -4.78 -1.21 -13.44
C ARG A 13 -3.47 -1.29 -14.24
N PRO A 14 -3.26 -2.33 -15.05
CA PRO A 14 -2.12 -2.36 -15.96
C PRO A 14 -2.31 -1.29 -17.06
N TYR A 15 -1.24 -0.60 -17.42
CA TYR A 15 -1.26 0.34 -18.56
C TYR A 15 0.08 0.33 -19.32
N CYS A 16 0.00 0.55 -20.63
CA CYS A 16 1.18 0.75 -21.47
C CYS A 16 1.32 2.23 -21.79
N PRO A 17 2.44 2.90 -21.42
CA PRO A 17 2.63 4.34 -21.66
C PRO A 17 2.57 4.74 -23.14
N ALA A 18 2.90 3.82 -24.05
CA ALA A 18 2.83 4.08 -25.48
C ALA A 18 1.43 3.86 -26.07
N CYS A 19 0.60 2.98 -25.48
CA CYS A 19 -0.79 2.80 -25.93
C CYS A 19 -1.72 3.89 -25.41
N GLU A 20 -1.47 4.37 -24.20
CA GLU A 20 -2.31 5.35 -23.50
C GLU A 20 -1.44 6.53 -22.99
N PRO A 21 -0.83 7.32 -23.89
CA PRO A 21 0.16 8.34 -23.53
C PRO A 21 -0.42 9.50 -22.72
N ASP A 22 -1.72 9.77 -22.86
CA ASP A 22 -2.41 10.85 -22.17
C ASP A 22 -2.94 10.44 -20.79
N THR A 23 -2.63 9.22 -20.33
CA THR A 23 -3.07 8.77 -19.00
C THR A 23 -2.39 9.59 -17.92
N ASP A 24 -3.18 10.26 -17.08
CA ASP A 24 -2.67 11.02 -15.95
C ASP A 24 -2.47 10.11 -14.71
N PRO A 25 -1.22 9.84 -14.29
CA PRO A 25 -0.94 8.99 -13.13
C PRO A 25 -1.33 9.64 -11.80
N SER A 26 -1.73 10.92 -11.79
CA SER A 26 -2.27 11.58 -10.60
C SER A 26 -3.75 11.27 -10.35
N LEU A 27 -4.48 10.77 -11.36
CA LEU A 27 -5.91 10.50 -11.29
C LEU A 27 -6.24 9.02 -11.05
N GLU A 28 -5.32 8.12 -11.39
CA GLU A 28 -5.50 6.67 -11.32
C GLU A 28 -4.28 5.98 -10.72
N ILE A 29 -4.50 4.82 -10.08
CA ILE A 29 -3.40 3.96 -9.65
C ILE A 29 -3.05 3.04 -10.83
N LEU A 30 -1.83 3.18 -11.34
CA LEU A 30 -1.40 2.53 -12.57
C LEU A 30 -0.19 1.62 -12.32
N ASP A 31 -0.25 0.40 -12.85
CA ASP A 31 0.88 -0.54 -12.92
C ASP A 31 1.48 -0.50 -14.33
N VAL A 32 2.71 0.02 -14.46
CA VAL A 32 3.38 0.18 -15.76
C VAL A 32 3.68 -1.19 -16.34
N ARG A 33 2.99 -1.54 -17.43
CA ARG A 33 3.21 -2.78 -18.19
C ARG A 33 3.30 -2.50 -19.67
N TRP A 34 4.49 -2.65 -20.22
CA TRP A 34 4.71 -2.56 -21.66
C TRP A 34 4.02 -3.73 -22.37
N CYS A 35 3.24 -3.42 -23.40
CA CYS A 35 2.70 -4.44 -24.29
C CYS A 35 3.80 -4.95 -25.22
N SER A 36 3.59 -6.12 -25.85
CA SER A 36 4.59 -6.74 -26.73
C SER A 36 5.03 -5.86 -27.90
N ALA A 37 4.18 -4.94 -28.37
CA ALA A 37 4.50 -4.01 -29.45
C ALA A 37 5.37 -2.82 -29.00
N HIS A 38 5.35 -2.49 -27.70
CA HIS A 38 6.01 -1.30 -27.14
C HIS A 38 7.04 -1.65 -26.08
N THR A 39 7.39 -2.94 -25.91
CA THR A 39 8.48 -3.35 -25.04
C THR A 39 9.74 -2.54 -25.39
N PRO A 40 10.30 -1.76 -24.44
CA PRO A 40 11.51 -1.00 -24.68
C PRO A 40 12.66 -1.93 -25.04
N ALA A 41 13.55 -1.47 -25.91
CA ALA A 41 14.81 -2.15 -26.12
C ALA A 41 15.59 -2.18 -24.79
N SER A 42 16.23 -3.31 -24.51
CA SER A 42 17.05 -3.52 -23.32
C SER A 42 18.45 -3.99 -23.73
N GLY A 43 19.46 -3.67 -22.91
CA GLY A 43 20.86 -3.96 -23.19
C GLY A 43 21.54 -2.90 -24.06
N GLY A 44 21.04 -1.67 -24.03
CA GLY A 44 21.69 -0.51 -24.66
C GLY A 44 22.79 0.10 -23.77
N LEU A 45 23.57 1.01 -24.34
CA LEU A 45 24.62 1.73 -23.58
C LEU A 45 24.06 2.40 -22.32
N ASP A 46 22.86 2.96 -22.39
CA ASP A 46 22.19 3.59 -21.26
C ASP A 46 21.87 2.60 -20.12
N ASP A 47 21.57 1.33 -20.45
CA ASP A 47 21.34 0.28 -19.46
C ASP A 47 22.66 -0.14 -18.78
N GLU A 48 23.77 -0.15 -19.52
CA GLU A 48 25.09 -0.51 -19.00
C GLU A 48 25.66 0.53 -18.02
N VAL A 49 25.22 1.79 -18.11
CA VAL A 49 25.60 2.84 -17.14
C VAL A 49 24.97 2.60 -15.76
N VAL A 50 23.84 1.90 -15.70
CA VAL A 50 23.14 1.63 -14.44
C VAL A 50 23.79 0.45 -13.70
N ALA A 51 24.84 0.74 -12.94
CA ALA A 51 25.40 -0.20 -11.99
C ALA A 51 24.49 -0.31 -10.75
N MET A 52 23.81 -1.44 -10.58
CA MET A 52 23.09 -1.74 -9.34
C MET A 52 24.10 -2.14 -8.25
N GLU A 53 24.75 -1.16 -7.63
CA GLU A 53 25.80 -1.38 -6.62
C GLU A 53 25.27 -1.96 -5.29
N SER A 54 23.95 -1.98 -5.09
CA SER A 54 23.35 -2.65 -3.93
C SER A 54 21.97 -3.19 -4.27
N TYR A 55 21.73 -4.44 -3.91
CA TYR A 55 20.37 -4.85 -3.55
C TYR A 55 20.00 -4.03 -2.30
N PRO A 56 18.90 -3.27 -2.29
CA PRO A 56 18.35 -2.77 -1.04
C PRO A 56 17.75 -3.97 -0.28
N ALA A 57 18.62 -4.84 0.24
CA ALA A 57 18.30 -5.76 1.31
C ALA A 57 18.28 -4.94 2.60
N GLY A 58 17.27 -4.08 2.70
CA GLY A 58 17.14 -3.12 3.79
C GLY A 58 15.71 -3.10 4.24
N SER A 59 15.43 -3.92 5.26
CA SER A 59 14.30 -3.82 6.19
C SER A 59 14.28 -2.46 6.90
N GLY A 60 14.30 -1.36 6.15
CA GLY A 60 13.97 -0.03 6.64
C GLY A 60 12.46 0.11 6.69
N GLU A 61 11.77 -0.84 7.34
CA GLU A 61 10.38 -0.60 7.73
C GLU A 61 10.40 0.71 8.51
N ALA A 62 9.70 1.73 8.00
CA ALA A 62 9.51 2.95 8.73
C ALA A 62 8.84 2.55 10.05
N GLY A 63 9.60 2.49 11.15
CA GLY A 63 9.19 1.93 12.44
C GLY A 63 8.02 2.65 13.12
N GLY A 64 7.40 3.59 12.41
CA GLY A 64 6.16 4.28 12.76
C GLY A 64 6.32 5.20 13.95
N GLU A 65 7.52 5.37 14.51
CA GLU A 65 7.75 6.17 15.71
C GLU A 65 7.39 7.63 15.46
N ASP A 66 7.88 8.20 14.36
CA ASP A 66 7.54 9.56 13.96
C ASP A 66 6.03 9.69 13.72
N ASN A 67 5.42 8.73 13.04
CA ASN A 67 3.97 8.72 12.81
C ASN A 67 3.18 8.67 14.14
N ARG A 68 3.62 7.89 15.13
CA ARG A 68 3.03 7.84 16.47
C ARG A 68 3.16 9.17 17.22
N ARG A 69 4.30 9.86 17.10
CA ARG A 69 4.51 11.21 17.67
C ARG A 69 3.56 12.23 17.03
N TRP A 70 3.40 12.19 15.71
CA TRP A 70 2.44 13.03 14.99
C TRP A 70 0.99 12.74 15.42
N CYS A 71 0.58 11.47 15.48
CA CYS A 71 -0.74 11.06 15.96
C CYS A 71 -1.02 11.58 17.39
N ALA A 72 -0.05 11.51 18.29
CA ALA A 72 -0.21 12.01 19.67
C ALA A 72 -0.47 13.52 19.73
N LEU A 73 0.09 14.30 18.80
CA LEU A 73 -0.17 15.74 18.69
C LEU A 73 -1.56 16.04 18.13
N PHE A 74 -1.95 15.38 17.03
CA PHE A 74 -3.22 15.65 16.36
C PHE A 74 -4.43 15.10 17.14
N HIS A 75 -4.30 13.94 17.78
CA HIS A 75 -5.40 13.33 18.54
C HIS A 75 -5.49 13.82 20.00
N ARG A 76 -4.55 14.63 20.49
CA ARG A 76 -4.51 15.12 21.89
C ARG A 76 -5.76 15.88 22.34
N LYS A 77 -6.52 16.47 21.40
CA LYS A 77 -7.75 17.24 21.66
C LYS A 77 -9.04 16.45 21.42
N ALA A 78 -8.97 15.25 20.85
CA ALA A 78 -10.13 14.38 20.71
C ALA A 78 -10.38 13.70 22.06
N LYS A 79 -11.05 14.40 22.97
CA LYS A 79 -11.63 13.75 24.16
C LYS A 79 -12.63 12.73 23.62
N PRO A 80 -12.44 11.42 23.83
CA PRO A 80 -13.46 10.48 23.42
C PRO A 80 -14.67 10.73 24.32
N THR A 81 -15.73 11.28 23.76
CA THR A 81 -17.05 11.15 24.37
C THR A 81 -17.40 9.67 24.25
N VAL A 82 -16.88 8.87 25.18
CA VAL A 82 -17.31 7.48 25.35
C VAL A 82 -18.74 7.56 25.89
N THR A 83 -19.71 7.70 24.99
CA THR A 83 -21.06 7.22 25.30
C THR A 83 -20.92 5.71 25.37
N ARG A 84 -20.67 5.18 26.58
CA ARG A 84 -20.80 3.76 26.86
C ARG A 84 -22.25 3.38 26.51
N ARG A 85 -22.49 2.86 25.31
CA ARG A 85 -23.68 2.05 25.10
C ARG A 85 -23.46 0.81 25.96
N SER A 86 -24.17 0.76 27.07
CA SER A 86 -24.26 -0.40 27.93
C SER A 86 -24.71 -1.59 27.08
N VAL A 87 -23.78 -2.48 26.76
CA VAL A 87 -24.11 -3.79 26.21
C VAL A 87 -24.81 -4.57 27.32
N PRO A 88 -26.05 -5.04 27.15
CA PRO A 88 -26.73 -5.82 28.17
C PRO A 88 -25.94 -7.11 28.39
N ALA A 89 -25.59 -7.40 29.64
CA ALA A 89 -24.94 -8.66 30.01
C ALA A 89 -25.86 -9.83 29.61
N LEU A 90 -25.38 -10.69 28.71
CA LEU A 90 -26.03 -11.96 28.39
C LEU A 90 -26.09 -12.80 29.68
N ARG A 91 -27.31 -13.07 30.14
CA ARG A 91 -27.56 -13.93 31.31
C ARG A 91 -27.10 -15.35 31.00
N PRO A 92 -26.34 -16.03 31.87
CA PRO A 92 -26.01 -17.43 31.68
C PRO A 92 -27.30 -18.27 31.79
N ALA A 93 -27.52 -19.13 30.79
CA ALA A 93 -28.59 -20.10 30.79
C ALA A 93 -28.38 -21.09 31.95
N ARG A 94 -29.38 -21.23 32.82
CA ARG A 94 -29.38 -22.27 33.85
C ARG A 94 -29.41 -23.64 33.16
N ALA A 95 -28.39 -24.46 33.37
CA ALA A 95 -28.48 -25.89 33.09
C ALA A 95 -29.58 -26.50 33.96
N ARG A 96 -30.49 -27.25 33.32
CA ARG A 96 -31.51 -28.05 33.99
C ARG A 96 -31.02 -29.50 34.10
N ALA A 97 -31.35 -30.08 35.25
CA ALA A 97 -31.25 -31.47 35.70
C ALA A 97 -29.85 -31.96 36.07
#